data_AF-A0A662KUU3-F1
#
_entry.id   AF-A0A662KUU3-F1
#
_cell.length_a   1.000
_cell.length_b   1.000
_cell.length_c   1.000
_cell.angle_alpha   90.00
_cell.angle_beta   90.00
_cell.angle_gamma   90.00
#
_symmetry.space_group_name_H-M   'P 1'
#
loop_
_entity.id
_entity.type
_entity.pdbx_description
1 polymer ?
#
loop_
_entity_poly.entity_id
_entity_poly.type
_entity_poly.pdbx_seq_one_letter_code
_entity_poly.pdbx_strand_id
1 'polypeptide(L)'
;MNEELKAGVGLSRKWDAREAGREVALSTLEKLDGENPKFFLLFSTIHYEKYGGFQELLNGVWDVLPEGTPLIGGTVAGFMNKYGCFVRGATALAISYPNMDIATGIGINTKSNPKKAGKSASKDIKEKLDKSLYKNKFIFTVISGPTLPKSRMFGTMKIIRDKSYSKLLSKLTKVSTKVSQVGLGREREVLEALCENMMDYSLLGISSNDDNKYLRHY
;
A
#
# COMPACT_ATOMS: atom_id res chain seq x y z
N MET A 1 18.39 6.18 -25.80
CA MET A 1 17.82 6.04 -24.43
C MET A 1 18.88 5.35 -23.59
N ASN A 2 19.13 5.84 -22.38
CA ASN A 2 20.09 5.20 -21.49
C ASN A 2 19.55 3.82 -21.08
N GLU A 3 20.37 2.78 -21.21
CA GLU A 3 20.03 1.41 -20.80
C GLU A 3 20.32 1.19 -19.31
N GLU A 4 20.65 2.24 -18.57
CA GLU A 4 20.91 2.17 -17.14
C GLU A 4 19.60 2.18 -16.34
N LEU A 5 19.52 1.33 -15.31
CA LEU A 5 18.45 1.40 -14.34
C LEU A 5 18.70 2.59 -13.41
N LYS A 6 17.75 3.52 -13.34
CA LYS A 6 17.77 4.65 -12.41
C LYS A 6 16.70 4.48 -11.34
N ALA A 7 17.08 4.78 -10.11
CA ALA A 7 16.18 4.73 -8.96
C ALA A 7 16.26 6.03 -8.15
N GLY A 8 15.10 6.63 -7.91
CA GLY A 8 14.94 7.81 -7.08
C GLY A 8 14.27 7.50 -5.76
N VAL A 9 14.79 8.05 -4.67
CA VAL A 9 14.18 7.98 -3.34
C VAL A 9 14.02 9.40 -2.82
N GLY A 10 12.77 9.79 -2.57
CA GLY A 10 12.41 11.10 -2.03
C GLY A 10 11.79 11.03 -0.64
N LEU A 11 11.73 12.20 0.00
CA LEU A 11 11.25 12.40 1.37
C LEU A 11 10.55 13.76 1.44
N SER A 12 9.43 13.80 2.14
CA SER A 12 8.88 15.05 2.66
C SER A 12 8.54 14.93 4.14
N ARG A 13 8.77 16.03 4.88
CA ARG A 13 8.38 16.17 6.30
C ARG A 13 7.53 17.41 6.54
N LYS A 14 7.02 18.02 5.47
CA LYS A 14 6.11 19.16 5.55
C LYS A 14 4.82 18.79 6.27
N TRP A 15 4.18 19.79 6.84
CA TRP A 15 2.90 19.59 7.54
C TRP A 15 1.73 19.66 6.57
N ASP A 16 1.75 20.63 5.66
CA ASP A 16 0.74 20.75 4.63
C ASP A 16 0.80 19.55 3.68
N ALA A 17 -0.33 18.86 3.52
CA ALA A 17 -0.41 17.65 2.72
C ALA A 17 -0.03 17.90 1.25
N ARG A 18 -0.55 18.97 0.62
CA ARG A 18 -0.29 19.22 -0.81
C ARG A 18 1.16 19.60 -1.05
N GLU A 19 1.73 20.46 -0.22
CA GLU A 19 3.16 20.78 -0.29
C GLU A 19 4.04 19.56 -0.04
N ALA A 20 3.65 18.68 0.89
CA ALA A 20 4.38 17.45 1.15
C ALA A 20 4.35 16.49 -0.04
N GLY A 21 3.18 16.38 -0.69
CA GLY A 21 3.00 15.58 -1.91
C GLY A 21 3.89 16.08 -3.04
N ARG A 22 3.92 17.40 -3.22
CA ARG A 22 4.77 18.04 -4.23
C ARG A 22 6.26 17.85 -3.94
N GLU A 23 6.69 18.04 -2.69
CA GLU A 23 8.09 17.90 -2.28
C GLU A 23 8.58 16.44 -2.41
N VAL A 24 7.79 15.47 -1.97
CA VAL A 24 8.18 14.06 -2.08
C VAL A 24 8.27 13.62 -3.55
N ALA A 25 7.37 14.10 -4.41
CA ALA A 25 7.43 13.83 -5.84
C ALA A 25 8.66 14.46 -6.50
N LEU A 26 8.88 15.76 -6.30
CA LEU A 26 10.03 16.48 -6.87
C LEU A 26 11.37 15.87 -6.44
N SER A 27 11.55 15.65 -5.13
CA SER A 27 12.80 15.09 -4.60
C SER A 27 13.04 13.64 -5.04
N THR A 28 11.99 12.90 -5.40
CA THR A 28 12.12 11.55 -5.96
C THR A 28 12.53 11.61 -7.43
N LEU A 29 11.84 12.41 -8.25
CA LEU A 29 12.06 12.48 -9.70
C LEU A 29 13.36 13.19 -10.08
N GLU A 30 13.85 14.13 -9.27
CA GLU A 30 15.15 14.78 -9.46
C GLU A 30 16.28 13.75 -9.62
N LYS A 31 16.16 12.58 -8.97
CA LYS A 31 17.16 11.51 -9.01
C LYS A 31 17.07 10.61 -10.26
N LEU A 32 16.12 10.86 -11.15
CA LEU A 32 15.97 10.15 -12.42
C LEU A 32 16.59 10.94 -13.60
N ASP A 33 17.19 12.10 -13.34
CA ASP A 33 17.84 12.98 -14.34
C ASP A 33 16.97 13.29 -15.56
N GLY A 34 15.69 13.58 -15.33
CA GLY A 34 14.72 13.92 -16.38
C GLY A 34 14.08 12.73 -17.09
N GLU A 35 14.41 11.49 -16.70
CA GLU A 35 13.72 10.31 -17.21
C GLU A 35 12.36 10.08 -16.53
N ASN A 36 11.39 9.61 -17.31
CA ASN A 36 10.06 9.32 -16.80
C ASN A 36 10.07 8.03 -15.96
N PRO A 37 9.45 8.03 -14.76
CA PRO A 37 9.33 6.85 -13.94
C PRO A 37 8.40 5.82 -14.61
N LYS A 38 8.77 4.54 -14.53
CA LYS A 38 7.91 3.40 -14.89
C LYS A 38 6.80 3.17 -13.87
N PHE A 39 7.06 3.53 -12.62
CA PHE A 39 6.08 3.55 -11.54
C PHE A 39 6.55 4.48 -10.42
N PHE A 40 5.61 4.83 -9.55
CA PHE A 40 5.85 5.62 -8.35
C PHE A 40 5.24 4.90 -7.15
N LEU A 41 6.08 4.52 -6.19
CA LEU A 41 5.66 3.86 -4.94
C LEU A 41 5.69 4.89 -3.81
N LEU A 42 4.53 5.25 -3.29
CA LEU A 42 4.34 6.31 -2.30
C LEU A 42 3.84 5.76 -0.96
N PHE A 43 4.53 6.09 0.11
CA PHE A 43 4.05 5.85 1.47
C PHE A 43 3.96 7.14 2.26
N SER A 44 2.93 7.25 3.09
CA SER A 44 2.77 8.38 4.01
C SER A 44 2.34 7.92 5.39
N THR A 45 2.62 8.72 6.42
CA THR A 45 2.08 8.41 7.76
C THR A 45 0.74 9.09 7.99
N ILE A 46 -0.08 8.51 8.89
CA ILE A 46 -1.49 8.85 9.10
C ILE A 46 -1.79 10.32 9.41
N HIS A 47 -0.79 11.08 9.89
CA HIS A 47 -0.99 12.46 10.31
C HIS A 47 -1.63 13.35 9.23
N TYR A 48 -1.36 13.14 7.94
CA TYR A 48 -1.98 13.93 6.88
C TYR A 48 -3.51 13.86 6.86
N GLU A 49 -4.14 12.84 7.45
CA GLU A 49 -5.60 12.81 7.69
C GLU A 49 -6.09 14.12 8.37
N LYS A 50 -5.26 14.72 9.23
CA LYS A 50 -5.58 15.94 9.98
C LYS A 50 -4.95 17.21 9.43
N TYR A 51 -3.98 17.11 8.53
CA TYR A 51 -3.19 18.23 8.02
C TYR A 51 -3.35 18.39 6.50
N GLY A 52 -4.60 18.47 6.04
CA GLY A 52 -4.97 18.69 4.63
C GLY A 52 -5.66 17.50 3.96
N GLY A 53 -5.46 16.29 4.47
CA GLY A 53 -6.06 15.07 3.96
C GLY A 53 -5.21 14.36 2.91
N PHE A 54 -5.42 13.05 2.77
CA PHE A 54 -4.67 12.24 1.79
C PHE A 54 -4.97 12.64 0.34
N GLN A 55 -6.16 13.15 0.04
CA GLN A 55 -6.46 13.63 -1.30
C GLN A 55 -5.60 14.83 -1.68
N GLU A 56 -5.37 15.77 -0.76
CA GLU A 56 -4.47 16.91 -1.04
C GLU A 56 -3.02 16.48 -1.16
N LEU A 57 -2.58 15.48 -0.37
CA LEU A 57 -1.28 14.84 -0.55
C LEU A 57 -1.15 14.27 -1.97
N LEU A 58 -2.14 13.52 -2.44
CA LEU A 58 -2.15 12.96 -3.79
C LEU A 58 -2.21 14.05 -4.86
N ASN A 59 -3.00 15.10 -4.68
CA ASN A 59 -3.06 16.25 -5.61
C ASN A 59 -1.67 16.89 -5.75
N GLY A 60 -0.93 17.06 -4.65
CA GLY A 60 0.43 17.57 -4.70
C GLY A 60 1.41 16.66 -5.43
N VAL A 61 1.24 15.34 -5.32
CA VAL A 61 2.01 14.35 -6.10
C VAL A 61 1.68 14.48 -7.58
N TRP A 62 0.39 14.56 -7.94
CA TRP A 62 -0.06 14.68 -9.33
C TRP A 62 0.27 16.01 -9.98
N ASP A 63 0.49 17.08 -9.21
CA ASP A 63 1.03 18.35 -9.72
C ASP A 63 2.44 18.18 -10.34
N VAL A 64 3.12 17.06 -10.09
CA VAL A 64 4.53 16.80 -10.46
C VAL A 64 4.70 15.54 -11.32
N LEU A 65 3.94 14.47 -11.03
CA LEU A 65 4.10 13.19 -11.72
C LEU A 65 3.71 13.30 -13.21
N PRO A 66 4.50 12.72 -14.13
CA PRO A 66 4.10 12.59 -15.52
C PRO A 66 2.78 11.85 -15.66
N GLU A 67 1.94 12.28 -16.60
CA GLU A 67 0.65 11.66 -16.88
C GLU A 67 0.81 10.16 -17.20
N GLY A 68 -0.12 9.34 -16.68
CA GLY A 68 -0.10 7.90 -16.90
C GLY A 68 0.90 7.13 -16.03
N THR A 69 1.71 7.79 -15.20
CA THR A 69 2.61 7.11 -14.25
C THR A 69 1.81 6.24 -13.27
N PRO A 70 2.04 4.91 -13.21
CA PRO A 70 1.41 4.06 -12.23
C PRO A 70 1.81 4.46 -10.80
N LEU A 71 0.83 4.88 -10.00
CA LEU A 71 1.01 5.22 -8.59
C LEU A 71 0.46 4.10 -7.71
N ILE A 72 1.30 3.57 -6.83
CA ILE A 72 0.94 2.54 -5.85
C ILE A 72 1.46 2.89 -4.46
N GLY A 73 0.92 2.26 -3.43
CA GLY A 73 1.39 2.42 -2.06
C GLY A 73 0.25 2.45 -1.05
N GLY A 74 0.40 3.24 0.00
CA GLY A 74 -0.60 3.36 1.07
C GLY A 74 -0.04 4.08 2.29
N THR A 75 -0.72 3.92 3.42
CA THR A 75 -0.27 4.50 4.68
C THR A 75 0.58 3.55 5.52
N VAL A 76 1.47 4.11 6.34
CA VAL A 76 2.39 3.37 7.23
C VAL A 76 2.56 4.09 8.57
N ALA A 77 2.85 3.33 9.64
CA ALA A 77 3.11 3.86 10.97
C ALA A 77 4.41 4.67 11.06
N GLY A 78 5.33 4.38 10.16
CA GLY A 78 6.61 5.02 9.98
C GLY A 78 7.31 4.39 8.79
N PHE A 79 8.40 4.98 8.35
CA PHE A 79 9.17 4.46 7.23
C PHE A 79 10.66 4.70 7.45
N MET A 80 11.46 3.86 6.80
CA MET A 80 12.91 3.99 6.74
C MET A 80 13.31 4.14 5.28
N ASN A 81 14.23 5.06 5.01
CA ASN A 81 14.84 5.22 3.70
C ASN A 81 16.31 5.64 3.88
N LYS A 82 17.01 5.95 2.79
CA LYS A 82 18.43 6.34 2.84
C LYS A 82 18.72 7.61 3.66
N TYR A 83 17.70 8.40 4.02
CA TYR A 83 17.83 9.62 4.81
C TYR A 83 17.58 9.39 6.31
N GLY A 84 17.08 8.21 6.71
CA GLY A 84 16.86 7.86 8.12
C GLY A 84 15.55 7.12 8.39
N CYS A 85 15.16 7.13 9.67
CA CYS A 85 13.91 6.54 10.17
C CYS A 85 12.96 7.65 10.63
N PHE A 86 11.71 7.62 10.15
CA PHE A 86 10.76 8.69 10.36
C PHE A 86 9.40 8.14 10.82
N VAL A 87 8.85 8.77 11.85
CA VAL A 87 7.48 8.52 12.35
C VAL A 87 6.46 9.51 11.76
N ARG A 88 6.93 10.44 10.91
CA ARG A 88 6.12 11.51 10.32
C ARG A 88 6.68 11.93 8.96
N GLY A 89 5.82 11.92 7.95
CA GLY A 89 6.10 12.47 6.63
C GLY A 89 5.54 11.61 5.50
N ALA A 90 6.12 11.79 4.31
CA ALA A 90 5.93 10.93 3.15
C ALA A 90 7.28 10.51 2.58
N THR A 91 7.36 9.32 2.00
CA THR A 91 8.53 8.82 1.27
C THR A 91 8.06 8.19 -0.03
N ALA A 92 8.90 8.25 -1.05
CA ALA A 92 8.62 7.56 -2.30
C ALA A 92 9.85 6.92 -2.92
N LEU A 93 9.59 5.92 -3.76
CA LEU A 93 10.53 5.26 -4.65
C LEU A 93 9.99 5.37 -6.07
N ALA A 94 10.83 5.76 -7.00
CA ALA A 94 10.53 5.70 -8.43
C ALA A 94 11.68 5.02 -9.17
N ILE A 95 11.37 4.29 -10.23
CA ILE A 95 12.37 3.63 -11.07
C ILE A 95 12.12 4.02 -12.53
N SER A 96 13.17 4.40 -13.24
CA SER A 96 13.20 4.48 -14.71
C SER A 96 14.10 3.38 -15.24
N TYR A 97 13.57 2.58 -16.17
CA TYR A 97 14.35 1.57 -16.86
C TYR A 97 13.61 1.13 -18.14
N PRO A 98 14.23 1.18 -19.34
CA PRO A 98 13.56 0.80 -20.58
C PRO A 98 13.20 -0.69 -20.65
N ASN A 99 14.00 -1.56 -20.04
CA ASN A 99 13.85 -3.01 -20.17
C ASN A 99 12.98 -3.62 -19.07
N MET A 100 11.84 -2.98 -18.79
CA MET A 100 10.88 -3.40 -17.77
C MET A 100 9.45 -3.00 -18.14
N ASP A 101 8.56 -3.97 -18.02
CA ASP A 101 7.11 -3.77 -18.08
C ASP A 101 6.54 -3.68 -16.66
N ILE A 102 5.61 -2.76 -16.45
CA ILE A 102 4.91 -2.58 -15.17
C ILE A 102 3.41 -2.71 -15.40
N ALA A 103 2.75 -3.43 -14.51
CA ALA A 103 1.31 -3.42 -14.38
C ALA A 103 0.91 -3.25 -12.92
N THR A 104 -0.22 -2.58 -12.69
CA THR A 104 -0.87 -2.48 -11.39
C THR A 104 -2.15 -3.27 -11.40
N GLY A 105 -2.44 -3.95 -10.29
CA GLY A 105 -3.70 -4.65 -10.06
C GLY A 105 -4.29 -4.27 -8.71
N ILE A 106 -5.61 -4.08 -8.65
CA ILE A 106 -6.31 -3.66 -7.44
C ILE A 106 -7.29 -4.75 -7.00
N GLY A 107 -7.15 -5.18 -5.75
CA GLY A 107 -8.08 -6.07 -5.07
C GLY A 107 -8.86 -5.34 -3.98
N ILE A 108 -10.19 -5.27 -4.12
CA ILE A 108 -11.06 -4.61 -3.15
C ILE A 108 -11.65 -5.61 -2.14
N ASN A 109 -12.03 -5.12 -0.96
CA ASN A 109 -12.69 -5.91 0.08
C ASN A 109 -11.84 -7.07 0.62
N THR A 110 -10.57 -6.82 0.89
CA THR A 110 -9.59 -7.82 1.35
C THR A 110 -10.00 -8.54 2.63
N LYS A 111 -10.87 -7.96 3.46
CA LYS A 111 -11.33 -8.60 4.71
C LYS A 111 -12.64 -9.37 4.52
N SER A 112 -13.62 -8.85 3.80
CA SER A 112 -14.86 -9.64 3.57
C SER A 112 -14.67 -10.75 2.55
N ASN A 113 -13.93 -10.50 1.47
CA ASN A 113 -13.75 -11.43 0.35
C ASN A 113 -12.29 -11.45 -0.15
N PRO A 114 -11.34 -11.94 0.66
CA PRO A 114 -9.92 -11.93 0.34
C PRO A 114 -9.60 -12.70 -0.95
N LYS A 115 -10.25 -13.85 -1.17
CA LYS A 115 -9.99 -14.67 -2.36
C LYS A 115 -10.37 -13.93 -3.64
N LYS A 116 -11.53 -13.26 -3.66
CA LYS A 116 -11.93 -12.43 -4.81
C LYS A 116 -10.97 -11.25 -5.00
N ALA A 117 -10.53 -10.61 -3.91
CA ALA A 117 -9.57 -9.52 -3.98
C ALA A 117 -8.24 -9.97 -4.65
N GLY A 118 -7.66 -11.09 -4.20
CA GLY A 118 -6.43 -11.65 -4.78
C GLY A 118 -6.59 -12.10 -6.23
N LYS A 119 -7.71 -12.75 -6.58
CA LYS A 119 -8.01 -13.15 -7.96
C LYS A 119 -8.22 -11.97 -8.89
N SER A 120 -8.90 -10.93 -8.42
CA SER A 120 -9.12 -9.70 -9.20
C SER A 120 -7.79 -9.02 -9.51
N ALA A 121 -6.93 -8.83 -8.50
CA ALA A 121 -5.62 -8.21 -8.67
C ALA A 121 -4.70 -9.02 -9.60
N SER A 122 -4.62 -10.34 -9.41
CA SER A 122 -3.76 -11.19 -10.26
C SER A 122 -4.24 -11.29 -11.70
N LYS A 123 -5.55 -11.33 -11.92
CA LYS A 123 -6.13 -11.31 -13.27
C LYS A 123 -5.79 -10.01 -14.00
N ASP A 124 -5.99 -8.86 -13.35
CA ASP A 124 -5.69 -7.55 -13.93
C ASP A 124 -4.21 -7.39 -14.29
N ILE A 125 -3.30 -7.84 -13.41
CA ILE A 125 -1.86 -7.84 -13.69
C ILE A 125 -1.52 -8.74 -14.89
N LYS A 126 -2.07 -9.96 -14.94
CA LYS A 126 -1.82 -10.89 -16.06
C LYS A 126 -2.29 -10.34 -17.39
N GLU A 127 -3.48 -9.76 -17.44
CA GLU A 127 -4.05 -9.20 -18.67
C GLU A 127 -3.20 -8.04 -19.18
N LYS A 128 -2.66 -7.21 -18.29
CA LYS A 128 -1.78 -6.09 -18.64
C LYS A 128 -0.35 -6.50 -19.01
N LEU A 129 0.10 -7.69 -18.62
CA LEU A 129 1.45 -8.21 -18.89
C LEU A 129 1.44 -9.41 -19.86
N ASP A 130 0.34 -9.66 -20.56
CA ASP A 130 0.15 -10.80 -21.45
C ASP A 130 1.23 -10.90 -22.56
N LYS A 131 1.70 -9.74 -23.01
CA LYS A 131 2.73 -9.58 -24.06
C LYS A 131 4.13 -9.34 -23.51
N SER A 132 4.32 -9.33 -22.20
CA SER A 132 5.64 -9.09 -21.63
C SER A 132 6.60 -10.23 -21.98
N LEU A 133 7.77 -9.88 -22.50
CA LEU A 133 8.80 -10.83 -22.93
C LEU A 133 9.90 -11.04 -21.88
N TYR A 134 9.82 -10.34 -20.74
CA TYR A 134 10.85 -10.39 -19.71
C TYR A 134 10.74 -11.65 -18.85
N LYS A 135 11.87 -12.35 -18.71
CA LYS A 135 11.97 -13.62 -17.97
C LYS A 135 11.80 -13.43 -16.46
N ASN A 136 12.37 -12.36 -15.91
CA ASN A 136 12.37 -12.11 -14.47
C ASN A 136 11.06 -11.43 -14.05
N LYS A 137 10.27 -12.12 -13.25
CA LYS A 137 8.93 -11.71 -12.86
C LYS A 137 8.87 -11.47 -11.36
N PHE A 138 8.39 -10.30 -10.95
CA PHE A 138 8.34 -9.88 -9.56
C PHE A 138 7.01 -9.19 -9.25
N ILE A 139 6.47 -9.46 -8.06
CA ILE A 139 5.28 -8.79 -7.53
C ILE A 139 5.64 -8.11 -6.21
N PHE A 140 5.33 -6.82 -6.13
CA PHE A 140 5.26 -6.10 -4.88
C PHE A 140 3.79 -5.97 -4.46
N THR A 141 3.44 -6.45 -3.26
CA THR A 141 2.06 -6.37 -2.75
C THR A 141 1.98 -5.47 -1.52
N VAL A 142 0.94 -4.63 -1.47
CA VAL A 142 0.54 -3.87 -0.29
C VAL A 142 -0.88 -4.31 0.07
N ILE A 143 -1.05 -4.90 1.25
CA ILE A 143 -2.35 -5.38 1.72
C ILE A 143 -2.73 -4.62 3.00
N SER A 144 -3.95 -4.11 3.06
CA SER A 144 -4.46 -3.43 4.27
C SER A 144 -4.51 -4.39 5.46
N GLY A 145 -3.87 -3.98 6.57
CA GLY A 145 -3.81 -4.73 7.83
C GLY A 145 -5.16 -4.83 8.59
N PRO A 146 -5.16 -5.39 9.81
CA PRO A 146 -6.37 -5.63 10.60
C PRO A 146 -7.04 -4.33 11.07
N THR A 147 -8.36 -4.26 11.03
CA THR A 147 -9.13 -3.12 11.54
C THR A 147 -9.94 -3.54 12.75
N LEU A 148 -9.55 -3.10 13.95
CA LEU A 148 -10.18 -3.46 15.20
C LEU A 148 -11.34 -2.50 15.53
N PRO A 149 -12.49 -3.02 15.98
CA PRO A 149 -13.60 -2.20 16.39
C PRO A 149 -13.23 -1.42 17.67
N LYS A 150 -13.55 -0.13 17.68
CA LYS A 150 -13.40 0.71 18.88
C LYS A 150 -14.65 0.57 19.75
N SER A 151 -14.54 -0.07 20.91
CA SER A 151 -15.61 -0.03 21.91
C SER A 151 -15.44 1.17 22.83
N ARG A 152 -16.51 1.94 23.02
CA ARG A 152 -16.54 3.05 23.99
C ARG A 152 -16.38 2.57 25.44
N MET A 153 -16.71 1.31 25.72
CA MET A 153 -16.69 0.73 27.07
C MET A 153 -15.37 -0.01 27.39
N PHE A 154 -14.66 -0.54 26.39
CA PHE A 154 -13.49 -1.40 26.61
C PHE A 154 -12.22 -1.00 25.83
N GLY A 155 -12.24 0.10 25.06
CA GLY A 155 -11.10 0.51 24.25
C GLY A 155 -10.85 -0.40 23.05
N THR A 156 -9.60 -0.48 22.58
CA THR A 156 -9.16 -1.23 21.38
C THR A 156 -8.55 -2.60 21.69
N MET A 157 -8.06 -2.84 22.91
CA MET A 157 -7.50 -4.15 23.30
C MET A 157 -7.80 -4.47 24.76
N LYS A 158 -8.52 -5.58 24.99
CA LYS A 158 -8.64 -6.21 26.31
C LYS A 158 -8.38 -7.70 26.14
N ILE A 159 -7.45 -8.24 26.93
CA ILE A 159 -7.21 -9.68 26.97
C ILE A 159 -8.44 -10.33 27.59
N ILE A 160 -9.15 -11.15 26.80
CA ILE A 160 -10.31 -11.90 27.26
C ILE A 160 -9.81 -13.25 27.77
N ARG A 161 -9.85 -13.43 29.09
CA ARG A 161 -9.46 -14.69 29.75
C ARG A 161 -10.59 -15.72 29.74
N ASP A 162 -11.84 -15.28 29.62
CA ASP A 162 -13.00 -16.18 29.61
C ASP A 162 -13.19 -16.88 28.26
N LYS A 163 -13.25 -18.21 28.29
CA LYS A 163 -13.32 -19.06 27.09
C LYS A 163 -14.66 -18.93 26.35
N SER A 164 -15.76 -18.75 27.08
CA SER A 164 -17.10 -18.66 26.50
C SER A 164 -17.32 -17.30 25.82
N TYR A 165 -16.90 -16.22 26.49
CA TYR A 165 -16.93 -14.87 25.98
C TYR A 165 -16.00 -14.71 24.75
N SER A 166 -14.82 -15.35 24.79
CA SER A 166 -13.90 -15.42 23.65
C SER A 166 -14.54 -16.08 22.42
N LYS A 167 -15.25 -17.21 22.59
CA LYS A 167 -15.97 -17.87 21.49
C LYS A 167 -17.08 -17.00 20.90
N LEU A 168 -17.85 -16.31 21.74
CA LEU A 168 -18.91 -15.41 21.28
C LEU A 168 -18.33 -14.24 20.48
N LEU A 169 -17.31 -13.57 21.02
CA LEU A 169 -16.63 -12.46 20.34
C LEU A 169 -15.97 -12.91 19.04
N SER A 170 -15.39 -14.11 18.98
CA SER A 170 -14.86 -14.67 17.73
C SER A 170 -15.93 -14.83 16.64
N LYS A 171 -17.17 -15.23 17.02
CA LYS A 171 -18.28 -15.29 16.06
C LYS A 171 -18.70 -13.89 15.61
N LEU A 172 -18.81 -12.95 16.53
CA LEU A 172 -19.19 -11.56 16.22
C LEU A 172 -18.15 -10.87 15.34
N THR A 173 -16.86 -11.05 15.62
CA THR A 173 -15.78 -10.50 14.78
C THR A 173 -15.82 -11.09 13.38
N LYS A 174 -16.06 -12.40 13.21
CA LYS A 174 -16.24 -13.00 11.86
C LYS A 174 -17.37 -12.37 11.07
N VAL A 175 -18.50 -12.07 11.72
CA VAL A 175 -19.63 -11.39 11.07
C VAL A 175 -19.24 -9.95 10.72
N SER A 176 -18.65 -9.21 11.66
CA SER A 176 -18.15 -7.85 11.46
C SER A 176 -17.13 -7.75 10.32
N THR A 177 -16.19 -8.69 10.20
CA THR A 177 -15.21 -8.74 9.11
C THR A 177 -15.90 -8.89 7.76
N LYS A 178 -16.93 -9.73 7.68
CA LYS A 178 -17.67 -9.99 6.43
C LYS A 178 -18.56 -8.82 6.02
N VAL A 179 -19.21 -8.16 6.98
CA VAL A 179 -20.20 -7.11 6.69
C VAL A 179 -19.55 -5.73 6.59
N SER A 180 -18.63 -5.41 7.51
CA SER A 180 -18.14 -4.03 7.70
C SER A 180 -16.66 -3.85 7.39
N GLN A 181 -15.94 -4.88 6.90
CA GLN A 181 -14.48 -4.88 6.78
C GLN A 181 -13.76 -4.59 8.13
N VAL A 182 -14.42 -4.79 9.27
CA VAL A 182 -13.83 -4.56 10.59
C VAL A 182 -13.55 -5.90 11.24
N GLY A 183 -12.28 -6.26 11.32
CA GLY A 183 -11.78 -7.39 12.06
C GLY A 183 -10.33 -7.72 11.72
N LEU A 184 -9.94 -8.97 11.94
CA LEU A 184 -8.60 -9.46 11.64
C LEU A 184 -8.26 -9.31 10.15
N GLY A 185 -6.97 -9.09 9.88
CA GLY A 185 -6.41 -9.16 8.54
C GLY A 185 -6.58 -10.57 7.96
N ARG A 186 -6.73 -10.65 6.64
CA ARG A 186 -6.85 -11.91 5.89
C ARG A 186 -5.84 -11.94 4.76
N GLU A 187 -4.66 -11.34 4.99
CA GLU A 187 -3.58 -11.16 4.03
C GLU A 187 -3.15 -12.50 3.42
N ARG A 188 -3.06 -13.55 4.25
CA ARG A 188 -2.74 -14.90 3.77
C ARG A 188 -3.71 -15.39 2.70
N GLU A 189 -5.02 -15.21 2.91
CA GLU A 189 -6.03 -15.67 1.94
C GLU A 189 -6.00 -14.84 0.65
N VAL A 190 -5.65 -13.54 0.75
CA VAL A 190 -5.43 -12.68 -0.43
C VAL A 190 -4.20 -13.17 -1.20
N LEU A 191 -3.09 -13.43 -0.51
CA LEU A 191 -1.84 -13.90 -1.10
C LEU A 191 -1.99 -15.28 -1.74
N GLU A 192 -2.63 -16.24 -1.06
CA GLU A 192 -2.92 -17.56 -1.62
C GLU A 192 -3.68 -17.44 -2.95
N ALA A 193 -4.75 -16.63 -2.97
CA ALA A 193 -5.57 -16.43 -4.16
C ALA A 193 -4.89 -15.62 -5.27
N LEU A 194 -3.96 -14.73 -4.91
CA LEU A 194 -3.12 -14.00 -5.87
C LEU A 194 -2.09 -14.94 -6.52
N CYS A 195 -1.45 -15.78 -5.70
CA CYS A 195 -0.43 -16.74 -6.15
C CYS A 195 -1.00 -17.87 -7.00
N GLU A 196 -2.28 -18.26 -6.86
CA GLU A 196 -2.95 -19.25 -7.73
C GLU A 196 -2.72 -18.96 -9.22
N ASN A 197 -2.66 -17.68 -9.60
CA ASN A 197 -2.38 -17.25 -10.97
C ASN A 197 -0.90 -16.91 -11.20
N MET A 198 -0.13 -16.58 -10.18
CA MET A 198 1.18 -15.95 -10.33
C MET A 198 2.34 -16.80 -9.79
N MET A 199 2.22 -18.13 -9.86
CA MET A 199 3.21 -19.05 -9.26
C MET A 199 4.64 -18.91 -9.84
N ASP A 200 4.78 -18.33 -11.04
CA ASP A 200 6.06 -18.08 -11.70
C ASP A 200 6.69 -16.73 -11.32
N TYR A 201 6.08 -15.96 -10.43
CA TYR A 201 6.59 -14.66 -9.96
C TYR A 201 7.26 -14.79 -8.60
N SER A 202 8.37 -14.06 -8.41
CA SER A 202 8.89 -13.77 -7.08
C SER A 202 7.99 -12.76 -6.37
N LEU A 203 7.74 -12.91 -5.08
CA LEU A 203 6.83 -12.05 -4.33
C LEU A 203 7.50 -11.40 -3.12
N LEU A 204 7.34 -10.08 -3.01
CA LEU A 204 7.55 -9.32 -1.79
C LEU A 204 6.22 -8.71 -1.36
N GLY A 205 5.85 -8.90 -0.10
CA GLY A 205 4.58 -8.39 0.41
C GLY A 205 4.74 -7.64 1.72
N ILE A 206 3.97 -6.56 1.85
CA ILE A 206 3.83 -5.81 3.08
C ILE A 206 2.36 -5.74 3.51
N SER A 207 2.14 -5.67 4.83
CA SER A 207 0.85 -5.29 5.40
C SER A 207 0.94 -3.83 5.85
N SER A 208 0.11 -2.98 5.27
CA SER A 208 0.05 -1.55 5.59
C SER A 208 -0.75 -1.34 6.88
N ASN A 209 -0.18 -0.53 7.78
CA ASN A 209 -0.78 -0.18 9.07
C ASN A 209 -0.49 1.29 9.41
N ASP A 210 -1.51 2.04 9.86
CA ASP A 210 -1.43 3.51 10.05
C ASP A 210 -0.65 3.99 11.27
N ASP A 211 -0.98 3.47 12.45
CA ASP A 211 -0.49 4.00 13.74
C ASP A 211 -0.45 2.94 14.85
N ASN A 212 -0.47 1.66 14.47
CA ASN A 212 -0.58 0.50 15.37
C ASN A 212 -1.78 0.53 16.32
N LYS A 213 -2.74 1.46 16.17
CA LYS A 213 -4.03 1.41 16.88
C LYS A 213 -5.04 0.52 16.17
N TYR A 214 -4.76 0.17 14.91
CA TYR A 214 -5.58 -0.71 14.07
C TYR A 214 -7.00 -0.17 13.87
N LEU A 215 -7.21 1.14 13.91
CA LEU A 215 -8.56 1.71 13.85
C LEU A 215 -9.09 1.88 12.42
N ARG A 216 -8.19 2.28 11.52
CA ARG A 216 -8.38 2.48 10.08
C ARG A 216 -7.02 2.30 9.41
N HIS A 217 -7.06 2.05 8.10
CA HIS A 217 -5.91 1.97 7.19
C HIS A 217 -6.34 2.52 5.84
N TYR A 218 -5.44 3.22 5.14
CA TYR A 218 -5.73 3.94 3.89
C TYR A 218 -4.86 3.46 2.73
#